data_AF-A0A6L7S6C4-F1
#
_entry.id   AF-A0A6L7S6C4-F1
#
_cell.length_a   1.000
_cell.length_b   1.000
_cell.length_c   1.000
_cell.angle_alpha   90.00
_cell.angle_beta   90.00
_cell.angle_gamma   90.00
#
_symmetry.space_group_name_H-M   'P 1'
#
loop_
_entity.id
_entity.type
_entity.pdbx_description
1 polymer ?
#
loop_
_entity_poly.entity_id
_entity_poly.type
_entity_poly.pdbx_seq_one_letter_code
_entity_poly.pdbx_strand_id
1 'polypeptide(L)' 'MRHRHLVDTDAAARSPTAIDDIIARGLWQDWTMLRRWCIEQPSLLDVVERVCAMHVGDPGAQRHHFWLAWAQAHRHAAS' A
#
# COMPACT_ATOMS: atom_id res chain seq x y z
N MET A 1 -22.27 12.60 -17.40
CA MET A 1 -21.34 12.71 -16.25
C MET A 1 -22.10 12.34 -14.99
N ARG A 2 -21.66 11.32 -14.25
CA ARG A 2 -22.32 10.83 -13.03
C ARG A 2 -21.38 11.05 -11.85
N HIS A 3 -21.77 11.96 -10.96
CA HIS A 3 -21.20 12.09 -9.62
C HIS A 3 -21.53 10.82 -8.84
N ARG A 4 -20.56 9.94 -8.66
CA ARG A 4 -20.67 8.74 -7.81
C ARG A 4 -19.87 9.00 -6.54
N HIS A 5 -20.46 9.80 -5.65
CA HIS A 5 -19.97 9.97 -4.29
C HIS A 5 -20.75 9.00 -3.39
N LEU A 6 -20.03 8.30 -2.51
CA LEU A 6 -20.52 7.52 -1.36
C LEU A 6 -20.97 6.08 -1.62
N VAL A 7 -20.01 5.23 -2.01
CA VAL A 7 -19.91 3.88 -1.43
C VAL A 7 -18.42 3.68 -1.16
N ASP A 8 -18.01 3.79 0.10
CA ASP A 8 -16.67 3.50 0.64
C ASP A 8 -15.49 4.39 0.21
N THR A 9 -15.39 5.59 0.78
CA THR A 9 -14.18 6.44 0.71
C THR A 9 -12.93 5.69 1.22
N ASP A 10 -13.09 4.83 2.23
CA ASP A 10 -12.00 4.02 2.79
C ASP A 10 -11.60 2.85 1.89
N ALA A 11 -12.53 2.20 1.19
CA ALA A 11 -12.19 1.12 0.26
C ALA A 11 -11.52 1.67 -1.01
N ALA A 12 -11.95 2.85 -1.50
CA ALA A 12 -11.30 3.53 -2.60
C ALA A 12 -9.83 3.90 -2.26
N ALA A 13 -9.58 4.30 -1.01
CA ALA A 13 -8.24 4.63 -0.52
C ALA A 13 -7.33 3.39 -0.34
N ARG A 14 -7.89 2.18 -0.31
CA ARG A 14 -7.17 0.90 -0.27
C ARG A 14 -6.97 0.25 -1.66
N SER A 15 -7.34 0.96 -2.72
CA SER A 15 -7.08 0.47 -4.08
C SER A 15 -5.58 0.42 -4.39
N PRO A 16 -5.12 -0.46 -5.31
CA PRO A 16 -3.69 -0.55 -5.66
C PRO A 16 -3.08 0.78 -6.07
N THR A 17 -3.79 1.59 -6.86
CA THR A 17 -3.33 2.92 -7.30
C THR A 17 -3.24 3.91 -6.14
N ALA A 18 -4.20 3.89 -5.21
CA ALA A 18 -4.13 4.76 -4.03
C ALA A 18 -2.97 4.38 -3.09
N ILE A 19 -2.70 3.07 -2.95
CA ILE A 19 -1.55 2.56 -2.20
C ILE A 19 -0.23 2.97 -2.86
N ASP A 20 -0.13 2.84 -4.19
CA ASP A 20 1.04 3.30 -4.94
C ASP A 20 1.29 4.80 -4.73
N ASP A 21 0.25 5.62 -4.86
CA ASP A 21 0.32 7.06 -4.60
C ASP A 21 0.77 7.39 -3.17
N ILE A 22 0.25 6.68 -2.17
CA ILE A 22 0.63 6.84 -0.75
C ILE A 22 2.14 6.58 -0.58
N ILE A 23 2.64 5.49 -1.16
CA ILE A 23 4.05 5.11 -1.09
C ILE A 23 4.91 6.16 -1.81
N ALA A 24 4.50 6.56 -3.02
CA ALA A 24 5.17 7.53 -3.87
C ALA A 24 5.12 8.97 -3.33
N ARG A 25 4.14 9.33 -2.48
CA ARG A 25 4.12 10.64 -1.81
C ARG A 25 5.10 10.71 -0.64
N GLY A 26 5.33 9.60 0.05
CA GLY A 26 6.33 9.55 1.14
C GLY A 26 5.94 10.37 2.38
N LEU A 27 4.66 10.73 2.54
CA LEU A 27 4.20 11.47 3.70
C LEU A 27 4.11 10.54 4.91
N TRP A 28 4.65 10.98 6.03
CA TRP A 28 4.66 10.18 7.27
C TRP A 28 3.26 9.76 7.72
N GLN A 29 2.27 10.64 7.57
CA GLN A 29 0.88 10.37 7.93
C GLN A 29 0.27 9.28 7.04
N ASP A 30 0.50 9.36 5.73
CA ASP A 30 0.05 8.37 4.75
C ASP A 30 0.68 7.00 5.04
N TRP A 31 1.97 6.96 5.37
CA TRP A 31 2.67 5.73 5.71
C TRP A 31 2.20 5.10 7.02
N THR A 32 1.93 5.93 8.04
CA THR A 32 1.39 5.45 9.31
C THR A 32 -0.02 4.89 9.13
N MET A 33 -0.83 5.52 8.28
CA MET A 33 -2.15 5.05 7.91
C MET A 33 -2.10 3.72 7.16
N LEU A 34 -1.25 3.62 6.11
CA LEU A 34 -1.07 2.37 5.35
C LEU A 34 -0.63 1.22 6.26
N ARG A 35 0.30 1.48 7.19
CA ARG A 35 0.73 0.49 8.19
C ARG A 35 -0.42 0.02 9.07
N ARG A 36 -1.24 0.95 9.58
CA ARG A 36 -2.42 0.60 10.40
C ARG A 36 -3.40 -0.27 9.64
N TRP A 37 -3.71 0.09 8.40
CA TRP A 37 -4.58 -0.73 7.55
C TRP A 37 -4.02 -2.14 7.34
N CYS A 38 -2.71 -2.30 7.11
CA CYS A 38 -2.11 -3.63 6.96
C CYS A 38 -2.15 -4.46 8.25
N ILE A 39 -2.08 -3.82 9.43
CA ILE A 39 -2.22 -4.50 10.72
C ILE A 39 -3.67 -4.93 10.96
N GLU A 40 -4.63 -4.06 10.64
CA GLU A 40 -6.07 -4.34 10.81
C GLU A 40 -6.60 -5.35 9.78
N GLN A 41 -6.05 -5.32 8.56
CA GLN A 41 -6.42 -6.17 7.44
C GLN A 41 -5.16 -6.74 6.76
N PRO A 42 -4.65 -7.89 7.24
CA PRO A 42 -3.44 -8.51 6.71
C PRO A 42 -3.51 -8.84 5.20
N SER A 43 -4.71 -8.98 4.63
CA SER A 43 -4.89 -9.16 3.17
C SER A 43 -4.40 -7.98 2.34
N LEU A 44 -4.25 -6.79 2.93
CA LEU A 44 -3.65 -5.64 2.25
C LEU A 44 -2.14 -5.80 2.04
N LEU A 45 -1.47 -6.69 2.79
CA LEU A 45 -0.06 -6.99 2.56
C LEU A 45 0.17 -7.55 1.15
N ASP A 46 -0.74 -8.40 0.66
CA ASP A 46 -0.66 -8.96 -0.70
C ASP A 46 -0.83 -7.85 -1.77
N VAL A 47 -1.64 -6.82 -1.48
CA VAL A 47 -1.83 -5.67 -2.37
C VAL A 47 -0.59 -4.79 -2.39
N VAL A 48 -0.03 -4.49 -1.22
CA VAL A 48 1.22 -3.71 -1.08
C VAL A 48 2.37 -4.40 -1.80
N GLU A 49 2.53 -5.71 -1.60
CA GLU A 49 3.55 -6.50 -2.29
C GLU A 49 3.37 -6.44 -3.81
N ARG A 50 2.15 -6.66 -4.31
CA ARG A 50 1.87 -6.59 -5.75
C ARG A 50 2.17 -5.22 -6.34
N VAL A 51 1.82 -4.13 -5.64
CA VAL A 51 2.13 -2.77 -6.08
C VAL A 51 3.64 -2.57 -6.14
N CYS A 52 4.35 -2.87 -5.05
CA CYS A 52 5.78 -2.62 -4.96
C CYS A 52 6.61 -3.51 -5.92
N ALA A 53 6.16 -4.73 -6.20
CA ALA A 53 6.81 -5.65 -7.13
C ALA A 53 6.96 -5.07 -8.54
N MET A 54 6.04 -4.18 -8.96
CA MET A 54 6.13 -3.50 -10.26
C MET A 54 7.31 -2.52 -10.36
N HIS A 55 7.88 -2.10 -9.23
CA HIS A 55 8.97 -1.12 -9.13
C HIS A 55 10.33 -1.74 -8.81
N VAL A 56 10.44 -3.08 -8.74
CA VAL A 56 11.71 -3.78 -8.44
C VAL A 56 12.80 -3.47 -9.47
N GLY A 57 12.41 -3.25 -10.73
CA GLY A 57 13.34 -2.88 -11.80
C GLY A 57 13.84 -1.43 -11.76
N ASP A 58 13.29 -0.57 -10.90
CA ASP A 58 13.70 0.82 -10.74
C ASP A 58 14.54 1.00 -9.46
N PRO A 59 15.87 1.18 -9.56
CA PRO A 59 16.73 1.43 -8.40
C PRO A 59 16.38 2.71 -7.63
N GLY A 60 15.71 3.68 -8.28
CA GLY A 60 15.27 4.93 -7.68
C GLY A 60 14.03 4.78 -6.79
N ALA A 61 13.28 3.68 -6.94
CA ALA A 61 12.05 3.40 -6.21
C ALA A 61 12.29 2.87 -4.78
N GLN A 62 13.22 3.49 -4.04
CA GLN A 62 13.64 3.07 -2.70
C GLN A 62 12.47 2.92 -1.71
N ARG A 63 11.44 3.76 -1.84
CA ARG A 63 10.23 3.70 -1.01
C ARG A 63 9.42 2.43 -1.27
N HIS A 64 9.28 2.05 -2.53
CA HIS A 64 8.62 0.80 -2.91
C HIS A 64 9.45 -0.41 -2.48
N HIS A 65 10.78 -0.36 -2.60
CA HIS A 65 11.64 -1.44 -2.11
C HIS A 65 11.51 -1.61 -0.59
N PHE A 66 11.45 -0.51 0.17
CA PHE A 66 11.20 -0.55 1.60
C PHE A 66 9.85 -1.23 1.92
N TRP A 67 8.76 -0.79 1.28
CA TRP A 67 7.43 -1.34 1.54
C TRP A 67 7.29 -2.80 1.08
N LEU A 68 7.99 -3.21 0.01
CA LEU A 68 8.07 -4.60 -0.42
C LEU A 68 8.70 -5.49 0.65
N ALA A 69 9.90 -5.12 1.11
CA ALA A 69 10.60 -5.86 2.14
C ALA A 69 9.80 -5.90 3.46
N TRP A 70 9.17 -4.77 3.81
CA TRP A 70 8.31 -4.69 4.98
C TRP A 70 7.10 -5.63 4.88
N ALA A 71 6.40 -5.63 3.75
CA ALA A 71 5.21 -6.47 3.53
C ALA A 71 5.56 -7.97 3.59
N GLN A 72 6.65 -8.37 2.92
CA GLN A 72 7.14 -9.75 2.93
C GLN A 72 7.49 -10.21 4.35
N ALA A 73 8.22 -9.39 5.12
CA ALA A 73 8.57 -9.70 6.50
C ALA A 73 7.34 -9.88 7.41
N HIS A 74 6.29 -9.07 7.23
CA HIS A 74 5.08 -9.13 8.06
C HIS A 74 4.12 -10.25 7.64
N ARG A 75 4.19 -10.72 6.39
CA ARG A 75 3.50 -11.95 5.97
C ARG A 75 4.03 -13.18 6.69
N HIS A 76 5.35 -13.32 6.78
CA HIS A 76 5.98 -14.49 7.42
C HIS A 76 5.78 -14.54 8.94
N ALA A 77 5.48 -13.41 9.57
CA ALA A 77 5.18 -13.35 11.00
C ALA A 77 3.72 -13.71 11.34
N ALA A 78 2.82 -13.68 10.36
CA ALA A 78 1.39 -13.97 10.53
C ALA A 78 0.98 -15.40 10.13
N SER A 79 1.92 -16.20 9.64
CA SER A 79 1.75 -17.61 9.24
C SER A 79 2.17 -18.59 10.32
#